data_AF-A0A2C9LHU7-F1
#
_entry.id   AF-A0A2C9LHU7-F1
#
_cell.length_a   1.000
_cell.length_b   1.000
_cell.length_c   1.000
_cell.angle_alpha   90.00
_cell.angle_beta   90.00
_cell.angle_gamma   90.00
#
_symmetry.space_group_name_H-M   'P 1'
#
loop_
_entity.id
_entity.type
_entity.pdbx_description
1 polymer ?
#
loop_
_entity_poly.entity_id
_entity_poly.type
_entity_poly.pdbx_seq_one_letter_code
_entity_poly.pdbx_strand_id
1 'polypeptide(L)'
;MAIIDLKRCITEKVGLVPRDVCARPNTFEMVTVRQPLKGEHDTLITKTYNSTTTVRHQMSADSKEERIVWCNKINKTLANLRTWNADALKPMKPAASSSYH
;
A
#
# COMPACT_ATOMS: atom_id res chain seq x y z
N MET A 1 -5.65 -13.48 13.23
CA MET A 1 -6.18 -12.81 12.02
C MET A 1 -5.42 -11.51 11.84
N ALA A 2 -4.78 -11.29 10.69
CA ALA A 2 -4.09 -10.03 10.41
C ALA A 2 -5.10 -9.00 9.87
N ILE A 3 -4.92 -7.71 10.21
CA ILE A 3 -5.80 -6.61 9.80
C ILE A 3 -4.95 -5.53 9.14
N ILE A 4 -5.42 -5.01 8.00
CA ILE A 4 -4.82 -3.86 7.32
C ILE A 4 -5.71 -2.64 7.57
N ASP A 5 -5.21 -1.65 8.32
CA ASP A 5 -5.94 -0.40 8.57
C ASP A 5 -5.79 0.55 7.37
N LEU A 6 -6.85 0.65 6.56
CA LEU A 6 -6.88 1.51 5.38
C LEU A 6 -6.83 3.02 5.71
N LYS A 7 -7.13 3.44 6.95
CA LYS A 7 -6.91 4.83 7.38
C LYS A 7 -5.42 5.19 7.36
N ARG A 8 -4.54 4.19 7.44
CA ARG A 8 -3.09 4.37 7.41
C ARG A 8 -2.51 4.27 6.00
N CYS A 9 -3.35 4.11 4.97
CA CYS A 9 -2.90 3.94 3.60
C CYS A 9 -2.51 5.27 2.93
N ILE A 10 -1.25 5.35 2.50
CA ILE A 10 -0.66 6.52 1.83
C ILE A 10 -0.59 6.36 0.30
N THR A 11 -1.05 5.24 -0.25
CA THR A 11 -1.16 5.03 -1.70
C THR A 11 -2.33 5.83 -2.26
N GLU A 12 -2.06 6.69 -3.25
CA GLU A 12 -3.11 7.50 -3.88
C GLU A 12 -4.19 6.63 -4.53
N LYS A 13 -3.77 5.75 -5.43
CA LYS A 13 -4.62 4.84 -6.20
C LYS A 13 -3.97 3.46 -6.26
N VAL A 14 -4.70 2.46 -5.78
CA VAL A 14 -4.32 1.05 -5.85
C VAL A 14 -4.58 0.54 -7.26
N GLY A 15 -3.60 -0.18 -7.81
CA GLY A 15 -3.64 -0.70 -9.18
C GLY A 15 -2.67 -1.87 -9.37
N LEU A 16 -2.59 -2.35 -10.62
CA LEU A 16 -1.68 -3.42 -11.02
C LEU A 16 -0.23 -3.00 -10.75
N VAL A 17 0.52 -3.89 -10.11
CA VAL A 17 1.96 -3.72 -9.90
C VAL A 17 2.70 -3.91 -11.22
N PRO A 18 3.66 -3.03 -11.56
CA PRO A 18 4.56 -3.22 -12.70
C PRO A 18 5.33 -4.56 -12.62
N ARG A 19 5.56 -5.21 -13.76
CA ARG A 19 6.17 -6.56 -13.80
C ARG A 19 7.64 -6.59 -13.35
N ASP A 20 8.34 -5.47 -13.49
CA ASP A 20 9.68 -5.24 -12.96
C ASP A 20 9.72 -5.21 -11.43
N VAL A 21 8.61 -4.85 -10.78
CA VAL A 21 8.46 -4.87 -9.32
C VAL A 21 7.95 -6.23 -8.83
N CYS A 22 6.99 -6.84 -9.54
CA CYS A 22 6.44 -8.15 -9.19
C CYS A 22 6.02 -8.95 -10.42
N ALA A 23 6.63 -10.13 -10.61
CA ALA A 23 6.29 -11.02 -11.73
C ALA A 23 4.97 -11.80 -11.52
N ARG A 24 4.42 -11.83 -10.30
CA ARG A 24 3.19 -12.57 -9.99
C ARG A 24 2.00 -11.92 -10.72
N PRO A 25 1.25 -12.66 -11.55
CA PRO A 25 0.10 -12.12 -12.28
C PRO A 25 -0.95 -11.54 -11.33
N ASN A 26 -1.73 -10.57 -11.81
CA ASN A 26 -2.88 -10.00 -11.10
C ASN A 26 -2.54 -9.41 -9.71
N THR A 27 -1.28 -9.03 -9.49
CA THR A 27 -0.84 -8.44 -8.23
C THR A 27 -1.12 -6.95 -8.18
N PHE A 28 -1.67 -6.48 -7.08
CA PHE A 28 -1.84 -5.06 -6.77
C PHE A 28 -1.16 -4.72 -5.44
N GLU A 29 -0.79 -3.44 -5.28
CA GLU A 29 -0.02 -2.98 -4.13
C GLU A 29 -0.68 -1.79 -3.43
N MET A 30 -0.54 -1.75 -2.11
CA MET A 30 -0.77 -0.56 -1.30
C MET A 30 0.28 -0.44 -0.20
N VAL A 31 0.51 0.78 0.28
CA VAL A 31 1.46 1.08 1.35
C VAL A 31 0.72 1.71 2.52
N THR A 32 0.94 1.16 3.72
CA THR A 32 0.42 1.73 4.97
C THR A 32 1.54 2.25 5.85
N VAL A 33 1.21 3.17 6.74
CA VAL A 33 2.15 3.78 7.69
C VAL A 33 1.75 3.49 9.13
N ARG A 34 2.71 3.10 9.96
CA ARG A 34 2.51 2.95 11.41
C ARG A 34 3.75 3.37 12.19
N GLN A 35 3.62 3.40 13.52
CA GLN A 35 4.78 3.55 14.39
C GLN A 35 5.69 2.30 14.28
N PRO A 36 7.01 2.47 14.42
CA PRO A 36 7.95 1.35 14.47
C PRO A 36 7.68 0.44 15.66
N LEU A 37 7.80 -0.87 15.45
CA LEU A 37 7.78 -1.82 16.56
C LEU A 37 9.17 -1.87 17.22
N LYS A 38 9.21 -2.20 18.52
CA LYS A 38 10.47 -2.31 19.26
C LYS A 38 11.32 -3.42 18.65
N GLY A 39 12.55 -3.08 18.22
CA GLY A 39 13.47 -4.02 17.58
C GLY A 39 13.08 -4.39 16.14
N GLU A 40 12.21 -3.61 15.50
CA GLU A 40 11.88 -3.82 14.10
C GLU A 40 13.06 -3.45 13.20
N HIS A 41 13.37 -4.36 12.28
CA HIS A 41 14.40 -4.16 11.27
C HIS A 41 13.75 -4.01 9.89
N ASP A 42 14.46 -3.32 9.00
CA ASP A 42 14.05 -3.21 7.61
C ASP A 42 13.98 -4.58 6.94
N THR A 43 12.92 -4.79 6.16
CA THR A 43 12.73 -5.96 5.31
C THR A 43 12.53 -5.51 3.86
N LEU A 44 12.19 -6.45 2.98
CA LEU A 44 11.81 -6.14 1.61
C LEU A 44 10.50 -5.33 1.54
N ILE A 45 9.60 -5.54 2.51
CA ILE A 45 8.26 -4.94 2.53
C ILE A 45 8.07 -3.93 3.66
N THR A 46 9.00 -3.87 4.61
CA THR A 46 8.95 -2.95 5.75
C THR A 46 10.16 -2.02 5.70
N LYS A 47 9.94 -0.72 5.71
CA LYS A 47 11.02 0.28 5.79
C LYS A 47 10.74 1.28 6.89
N THR A 48 11.68 1.44 7.82
CA THR A 48 11.58 2.38 8.92
C THR A 48 12.46 3.60 8.65
N TYR A 49 11.86 4.79 8.71
CA TYR A 49 12.55 6.06 8.60
C TYR A 49 12.17 6.95 9.78
N ASN A 50 13.17 7.36 10.56
CA ASN A 50 13.00 8.11 11.80
C ASN A 50 11.95 7.46 12.73
N SER A 51 10.81 8.13 12.94
CA SER A 51 9.74 7.72 13.84
C SER A 51 8.58 7.01 13.12
N THR A 52 8.80 6.48 11.92
CA THR A 52 7.71 5.97 11.07
C THR A 52 8.14 4.75 10.28
N THR A 53 7.27 3.76 10.23
CA THR A 53 7.46 2.53 9.45
C THR A 53 6.41 2.43 8.36
N THR A 54 6.89 2.25 7.13
CA THR A 54 6.07 1.93 5.97
C THR A 54 5.99 0.42 5.82
N VAL A 55 4.81 -0.08 5.46
CA VAL A 55 4.56 -1.51 5.18
C VAL A 55 3.91 -1.59 3.80
N ARG A 56 4.58 -2.30 2.89
CA ARG A 56 4.12 -2.62 1.54
C ARG A 56 3.30 -3.90 1.58
N HIS A 57 2.07 -3.83 1.06
CA HIS A 57 1.15 -4.96 0.95
C HIS A 57 0.96 -5.30 -0.51
N GLN A 58 1.43 -6.48 -0.94
CA GLN A 58 1.18 -7.01 -2.29
C GLN A 58 0.18 -8.16 -2.21
N MET A 59 -0.91 -8.06 -2.98
CA MET A 59 -1.96 -9.07 -3.03
C MET A 59 -2.19 -9.50 -4.47
N SER A 60 -2.22 -10.80 -4.71
CA SER A 60 -2.53 -11.41 -6.00
C SER A 60 -3.98 -11.88 -5.99
N ALA A 61 -4.75 -11.53 -7.02
CA ALA A 61 -6.05 -12.16 -7.28
C ALA A 61 -5.90 -13.36 -8.22
N ASP A 62 -6.90 -14.23 -8.27
CA ASP A 62 -6.88 -15.41 -9.14
C ASP A 62 -7.13 -15.01 -10.60
N SER A 63 -7.96 -13.97 -10.82
CA SER A 63 -8.25 -13.42 -12.15
C SER A 63 -7.96 -11.92 -12.29
N LYS A 64 -7.88 -11.47 -13.54
CA LYS A 64 -7.74 -10.03 -13.88
C LYS A 64 -8.97 -9.25 -13.41
N GLU A 65 -10.15 -9.85 -13.55
CA GLU A 65 -11.45 -9.29 -13.25
C GLU A 65 -11.59 -9.07 -11.74
N GLU A 66 -11.24 -10.07 -10.93
CA GLU A 66 -11.23 -9.94 -9.47
C GLU A 66 -10.25 -8.87 -8.99
N ARG A 67 -9.04 -8.81 -9.56
CA ARG A 67 -8.09 -7.73 -9.26
C ARG A 67 -8.71 -6.36 -9.53
N ILE A 68 -9.41 -6.19 -10.66
CA ILE A 68 -10.10 -4.92 -11.00
C ILE A 68 -11.17 -4.60 -9.95
N VAL A 69 -11.99 -5.59 -9.56
CA VAL A 69 -13.02 -5.43 -8.52
C VAL A 69 -12.39 -5.01 -7.19
N TRP A 70 -11.32 -5.69 -6.76
CA TRP A 70 -10.59 -5.35 -5.54
C TRP A 70 -10.02 -3.95 -5.58
N CYS A 71 -9.29 -3.58 -6.64
CA CYS A 71 -8.74 -2.23 -6.80
C CYS A 71 -9.84 -1.17 -6.76
N ASN A 72 -10.95 -1.37 -7.47
CA ASN A 72 -12.07 -0.42 -7.50
C ASN A 72 -12.73 -0.25 -6.12
N LYS A 73 -12.99 -1.36 -5.41
CA LYS A 73 -13.55 -1.31 -4.06
C LYS A 73 -12.61 -0.61 -3.09
N ILE A 74 -11.32 -0.95 -3.09
CA ILE A 74 -10.33 -0.34 -2.21
C ILE A 74 -10.19 1.16 -2.52
N ASN A 75 -10.08 1.55 -3.78
CA ASN A 75 -9.98 2.96 -4.17
C ASN A 75 -11.22 3.77 -3.74
N LYS A 76 -12.43 3.21 -3.90
CA LYS A 76 -13.66 3.85 -3.41
C LYS A 76 -13.66 3.99 -1.89
N THR A 77 -13.22 2.97 -1.16
CA THR A 77 -13.09 3.01 0.30
C THR A 77 -12.07 4.05 0.74
N LEU A 78 -10.90 4.13 0.09
CA LEU A 78 -9.89 5.14 0.39
C LEU A 78 -10.41 6.55 0.14
N ALA A 79 -11.13 6.77 -0.96
CA ALA A 79 -11.77 8.06 -1.23
C ALA A 79 -12.75 8.42 -0.12
N ASN A 80 -13.64 7.50 0.28
CA ASN A 80 -14.60 7.73 1.35
C ASN A 80 -13.91 8.01 2.71
N LEU A 81 -12.89 7.22 3.08
CA LEU A 81 -12.15 7.43 4.32
C LEU A 81 -11.49 8.81 4.34
N ARG A 82 -10.86 9.23 3.24
CA ARG A 82 -10.19 10.53 3.14
C ARG A 82 -11.15 11.71 3.14
N THR A 83 -12.37 11.52 2.63
CA THR A 83 -13.40 12.58 2.63
C THR A 83 -14.03 12.76 4.01
N TRP A 84 -14.28 11.67 4.74
CA TRP A 84 -15.14 11.70 5.92
C TRP A 84 -14.43 11.41 7.25
N ASN A 85 -13.19 10.92 7.23
CA ASN A 85 -12.42 10.61 8.42
C ASN A 85 -11.20 11.53 8.53
N ALA A 86 -11.20 12.42 9.52
CA ALA A 86 -10.12 13.39 9.74
C ALA A 86 -8.77 12.73 10.09
N ASP A 87 -8.79 11.52 10.65
CA ASP A 87 -7.59 10.77 11.03
C ASP A 87 -7.01 9.94 9.87
N ALA A 88 -7.69 9.90 8.71
CA ALA A 88 -7.20 9.16 7.56
C ALA A 88 -5.98 9.86 6.95
N LEU A 89 -4.91 9.10 6.75
CA LEU A 89 -3.71 9.59 6.10
C LEU A 89 -3.99 9.95 4.64
N LYS A 90 -3.40 11.06 4.22
CA LYS A 90 -3.48 11.54 2.84
C LYS A 90 -2.43 10.81 1.98
N PRO A 91 -2.65 10.72 0.66
CA PRO A 91 -1.65 10.19 -0.24
C PRO A 91 -0.33 10.93 -0.10
N MET A 92 0.75 10.18 0.02
CA MET A 92 2.10 10.73 -0.12
C MET A 92 2.53 10.48 -1.56
N LYS A 93 3.03 11.52 -2.24
CA LYS A 93 3.66 11.31 -3.55
C LYS A 93 4.80 10.30 -3.34
N PRO A 94 4.94 9.27 -4.19
CA PRO A 94 6.14 8.46 -4.16
C PRO A 94 7.33 9.43 -4.26
N ALA A 95 8.25 9.37 -3.31
CA ALA A 95 9.58 9.93 -3.56
C ALA A 95 10.02 9.32 -4.89
N ALA A 96 10.41 10.17 -5.86
CA ALA A 96 10.83 9.72 -7.18
C ALA A 96 11.67 8.47 -6.98
N SER A 97 11.18 7.34 -7.50
CA SER A 97 11.85 6.05 -7.35
C SER A 97 13.28 6.28 -7.77
N SER A 98 14.22 6.20 -6.83
CA SER A 98 15.62 6.13 -7.17
C SER A 98 15.71 4.92 -8.08
N SER A 99 15.91 5.17 -9.37
CA SER A 99 16.19 4.17 -10.37
C SER A 99 17.33 3.33 -9.79
N TYR A 100 17.05 2.08 -9.47
CA TYR A 100 18.09 1.10 -9.27
C TYR A 100 18.69 0.87 -10.66
N HIS A 101 19.71 1.67 -10.99
CA HIS A 101 20.67 1.40 -12.06
C HIS A 101 21.91 0.77 -11.45
#